data_AF-A0A955KGG0-F1
#
_entry.id   AF-A0A955KGG0-F1
#
_cell.length_a   1.000
_cell.length_b   1.000
_cell.length_c   1.000
_cell.angle_alpha   90.00
_cell.angle_beta   90.00
_cell.angle_gamma   90.00
#
_symmetry.space_group_name_H-M   'P 1'
#
loop_
_entity.id
_entity.type
_entity.pdbx_description
1 polymer ?
#
loop_
_entity_poly.entity_id
_entity_poly.type
_entity_poly.pdbx_seq_one_letter_code
_entity_poly.pdbx_strand_id
1 'polypeptide(L)'
;MNLLEEYIAYLKDNPRGYWFKQKLYGIGWMPAKIQGWITLLIYLAFVLTIIVSVEAESEYQIIAPVVGATVVLLIIAWRTGEPLRWRWGRKNTNGK
;
A
#
# COMPACT_ATOMS: atom_id res chain seq x y z
N MET A 1 22.52 -5.19 13.05
CA MET A 1 21.64 -4.97 11.88
C MET A 1 20.46 -4.16 12.38
N ASN A 2 20.24 -2.97 11.84
CA ASN A 2 19.17 -2.09 12.28
C ASN A 2 17.83 -2.56 11.71
N LEU A 3 16.73 -2.31 12.42
CA LEU A 3 15.38 -2.71 12.01
C LEU A 3 14.98 -2.19 10.62
N LEU A 4 15.50 -1.01 10.25
CA LEU A 4 15.33 -0.40 8.92
C LEU A 4 16.06 -1.16 7.81
N GLU A 5 17.29 -1.64 8.06
CA GLU A 5 18.06 -2.40 7.08
C GLU A 5 17.38 -3.73 6.77
N GLU A 6 16.89 -4.41 7.80
CA GLU A 6 16.12 -5.65 7.65
C GLU A 6 14.83 -5.42 6.85
N TYR A 7 14.15 -4.30 7.12
CA TYR A 7 12.94 -3.92 6.39
C TYR A 7 13.21 -3.64 4.91
N ILE A 8 14.27 -2.90 4.59
CA ILE A 8 14.69 -2.61 3.22
C ILE A 8 15.09 -3.90 2.51
N ALA A 9 15.86 -4.77 3.17
CA ALA A 9 16.26 -6.07 2.63
C ALA A 9 15.02 -6.96 2.34
N TYR A 10 14.02 -6.96 3.23
CA TYR A 10 12.76 -7.66 3.00
C TYR A 10 11.98 -7.07 1.83
N LEU A 11 11.91 -5.75 1.67
CA LEU A 11 11.23 -5.13 0.52
C LEU A 11 11.92 -5.45 -0.81
N LYS A 12 13.25 -5.47 -0.81
CA LYS A 12 14.07 -5.81 -1.98
C LYS A 12 13.96 -7.30 -2.35
N ASP A 13 13.77 -8.17 -1.35
CA ASP A 13 13.50 -9.60 -1.53
C ASP A 13 12.07 -9.84 -2.04
N ASN A 14 11.84 -9.58 -3.33
CA ASN A 14 10.54 -9.70 -4.00
C ASN A 14 10.59 -10.61 -5.24
N PRO A 15 10.88 -11.92 -5.07
CA PRO A 15 11.05 -12.85 -6.19
C PRO A 15 9.76 -13.06 -6.99
N ARG A 16 8.59 -12.92 -6.35
CA ARG A 16 7.28 -13.03 -7.00
C ARG A 16 6.84 -11.74 -7.70
N GLY A 17 7.62 -10.67 -7.55
CA GLY A 17 7.40 -9.41 -8.26
C GLY A 17 6.12 -8.67 -7.88
N TYR A 18 5.61 -8.83 -6.65
CA TYR A 18 4.43 -8.13 -6.15
C TYR A 18 4.59 -6.62 -6.25
N TRP A 19 3.51 -5.91 -6.60
CA TRP A 19 3.52 -4.45 -6.64
C TRP A 19 3.50 -3.87 -5.24
N PHE A 20 2.76 -4.54 -4.36
CA PHE A 20 2.59 -4.22 -2.95
C PHE A 20 3.06 -5.39 -2.10
N LYS A 21 4.10 -5.19 -1.28
CA LYS A 21 4.48 -6.19 -0.28
C LYS A 21 3.75 -5.95 1.01
N GLN A 22 3.54 -7.01 1.76
CA GLN A 22 2.96 -6.93 3.09
C GLN A 22 3.92 -6.17 4.01
N LYS A 23 3.42 -5.41 5.00
CA LYS A 23 4.29 -4.85 6.03
C LYS A 23 4.90 -5.97 6.89
N LEU A 24 6.18 -5.80 7.23
CA LEU A 24 6.91 -6.75 8.09
C LEU A 24 6.38 -6.78 9.52
N TYR A 25 5.84 -5.65 9.97
CA TYR A 25 5.22 -5.46 11.28
C TYR A 25 3.77 -5.00 11.10
N GLY A 26 2.83 -5.72 11.70
CA GLY A 26 1.38 -5.46 11.64
C GLY A 26 0.67 -6.04 10.41
N ILE A 27 -0.43 -5.38 10.05
CA ILE A 27 -1.25 -5.66 8.86
C ILE A 27 -1.14 -4.48 7.90
N GLY A 28 -0.99 -4.79 6.61
CA GLY A 28 -1.12 -3.82 5.55
C GLY A 28 -0.15 -4.08 4.42
N TRP A 29 -0.21 -3.19 3.44
CA TRP A 29 0.62 -3.22 2.25
C TRP A 29 1.52 -2.00 2.16
N MET A 30 2.65 -2.16 1.47
CA MET A 30 3.55 -1.08 1.11
C MET A 30 4.03 -1.29 -0.34
N PRO A 31 4.07 -0.24 -1.17
CA PRO A 31 4.57 -0.37 -2.53
C PRO A 31 6.03 -0.84 -2.53
N ALA A 32 6.30 -1.94 -3.25
CA ALA A 32 7.63 -2.53 -3.39
C ALA A 32 8.20 -2.35 -4.81
N LYS A 33 7.35 -2.02 -5.79
CA LYS A 33 7.74 -1.72 -7.17
C LYS A 33 7.20 -0.38 -7.63
N ILE A 34 7.81 0.14 -8.69
CA ILE A 34 7.38 1.37 -9.37
C ILE A 34 5.90 1.32 -9.73
N GLN A 35 5.37 0.17 -10.15
CA GLN A 35 3.94 0.00 -10.46
C GLN A 35 3.04 0.35 -9.27
N GLY A 36 3.38 -0.15 -8.07
CA GLY A 36 2.64 0.18 -6.84
C GLY A 36 2.78 1.66 -6.44
N TRP A 37 3.95 2.25 -6.65
CA TRP A 37 4.16 3.69 -6.46
C TRP A 37 3.34 4.53 -7.43
N ILE A 38 3.28 4.16 -8.71
CA ILE A 38 2.44 4.82 -9.72
C ILE A 38 0.97 4.71 -9.33
N THR A 39 0.48 3.53 -8.92
CA THR A 39 -0.90 3.38 -8.43
C THR A 39 -1.19 4.31 -7.25
N LEU A 40 -0.26 4.40 -6.30
CA LEU A 40 -0.39 5.30 -5.16
C LEU A 40 -0.39 6.78 -5.57
N LEU A 41 0.47 7.17 -6.52
CA LEU A 41 0.52 8.53 -7.04
C LEU A 41 -0.76 8.92 -7.78
N ILE A 42 -1.33 8.01 -8.58
CA ILE A 42 -2.62 8.23 -9.25
C ILE A 42 -3.72 8.44 -8.21
N TYR A 43 -3.75 7.60 -7.17
CA TYR A 43 -4.70 7.78 -6.07
C TYR A 43 -4.54 9.13 -5.38
N LEU A 44 -3.30 9.52 -5.04
CA LEU A 44 -3.03 10.82 -4.41
C LEU A 44 -3.42 11.99 -5.31
N ALA A 45 -3.09 11.94 -6.60
CA ALA A 45 -3.47 12.96 -7.56
C ALA A 45 -5.00 13.09 -7.65
N PHE A 46 -5.72 11.97 -7.71
CA PHE A 46 -7.19 11.97 -7.73
C PHE A 46 -7.80 12.61 -6.48
N VAL A 47 -7.31 12.26 -5.29
CA VAL A 47 -7.76 12.84 -4.02
C VAL A 47 -7.46 14.34 -3.96
N LEU A 48 -6.27 14.77 -4.40
CA LEU A 48 -5.89 16.18 -4.44
C LEU A 48 -6.77 16.98 -5.43
N THR A 49 -7.08 16.41 -6.60
CA THR A 49 -8.01 17.03 -7.55
C THR A 49 -9.38 17.25 -6.92
N ILE A 50 -9.92 16.27 -6.18
CA ILE A 50 -11.20 16.45 -5.47
C ILE A 50 -11.12 17.61 -4.48
N ILE A 51 -10.06 17.65 -3.66
CA ILE A 51 -9.90 18.67 -2.61
C ILE A 51 -9.79 20.08 -3.22
N VAL A 52 -9.11 20.24 -4.36
CA VAL A 52 -8.86 21.55 -4.97
C VAL A 52 -10.00 21.99 -5.90
N SER A 53 -10.72 21.05 -6.52
CA SER A 53 -11.70 21.36 -7.57
C SER A 53 -13.17 21.29 -7.13
N VAL A 54 -13.49 20.63 -6.02
CA VAL A 54 -14.88 20.50 -5.57
C VAL A 54 -15.21 21.62 -4.59
N GLU A 55 -16.04 22.56 -5.03
CA GLU A 55 -16.78 23.45 -4.12
C GLU A 55 -17.91 22.64 -3.49
N ALA A 56 -17.61 22.01 -2.37
CA ALA A 56 -18.54 21.07 -1.75
C ALA A 56 -19.70 21.80 -1.07
N GLU A 57 -20.90 21.63 -1.62
CA GLU A 57 -22.14 22.03 -0.93
C GLU A 57 -22.49 21.06 0.21
N SER A 58 -21.92 19.85 0.17
CA SER A 58 -22.11 18.81 1.16
C SER A 58 -20.86 17.93 1.30
N GLU A 59 -20.54 17.52 2.52
CA GLU A 59 -19.39 16.65 2.83
C GLU A 59 -19.38 15.35 2.01
N TYR A 60 -20.57 14.82 1.66
CA TYR A 60 -20.71 13.61 0.86
C TYR A 60 -20.08 13.73 -0.53
N GLN A 61 -20.00 14.93 -1.11
CA GLN A 61 -19.39 15.16 -2.43
C GLN A 61 -17.88 14.93 -2.41
N ILE A 62 -17.24 15.02 -1.24
CA ILE A 62 -15.82 14.72 -1.06
C ILE A 62 -15.65 13.29 -0.52
N ILE A 63 -16.42 12.91 0.49
CA ILE A 63 -16.25 11.62 1.19
C ILE A 63 -16.53 10.45 0.24
N ALA A 64 -17.64 10.47 -0.51
CA ALA A 64 -18.03 9.35 -1.36
C ALA A 64 -16.98 8.99 -2.43
N PRO A 65 -16.46 9.94 -3.24
CA PRO A 65 -15.44 9.62 -4.24
C PRO A 65 -14.09 9.25 -3.62
N VAL A 66 -13.71 9.84 -2.48
CA VAL A 66 -12.48 9.46 -1.76
C VAL A 66 -12.57 8.02 -1.26
N VAL A 67 -13.67 7.65 -0.60
CA VAL A 67 -13.90 6.28 -0.13
C VAL A 67 -13.92 5.30 -1.32
N GLY A 68 -14.58 5.66 -2.42
CA GLY A 68 -14.58 4.88 -3.65
C GLY A 68 -13.17 4.64 -4.19
N ALA A 69 -12.35 5.69 -4.28
CA ALA A 69 -10.97 5.61 -4.71
C ALA A 69 -10.11 4.77 -3.74
N THR A 70 -10.33 4.87 -2.43
CA THR A 70 -9.64 4.04 -1.43
C THR A 70 -9.99 2.57 -1.61
N VAL A 71 -11.27 2.24 -1.83
CA VAL A 71 -11.70 0.85 -2.09
C VAL A 71 -11.04 0.31 -3.36
N VAL A 72 -10.99 1.10 -4.43
CA VAL A 72 -10.30 0.72 -5.68
C VAL A 72 -8.80 0.47 -5.42
N LEU A 73 -8.13 1.36 -4.69
CA LEU A 73 -6.72 1.17 -4.31
C LEU A 73 -6.52 -0.13 -3.52
N LEU A 74 -7.40 -0.42 -2.56
CA LEU A 74 -7.35 -1.65 -1.77
C LEU A 74 -7.57 -2.90 -2.62
N ILE A 75 -8.49 -2.86 -3.59
CA ILE A 75 -8.72 -3.96 -4.53
C ILE A 75 -7.46 -4.21 -5.38
N ILE A 76 -6.82 -3.15 -5.88
CA ILE A 76 -5.58 -3.26 -6.66
C ILE A 76 -4.46 -3.83 -5.78
N ALA A 77 -4.29 -3.32 -4.56
CA ALA A 77 -3.30 -3.80 -3.62
C ALA A 77 -3.53 -5.28 -3.23
N TRP A 78 -4.78 -5.70 -3.08
CA TRP A 78 -5.12 -7.09 -2.79
C TRP A 78 -4.84 -8.03 -3.97
N ARG A 79 -5.14 -7.60 -5.20
CA ARG A 79 -4.90 -8.38 -6.43
C ARG A 79 -3.42 -8.50 -6.79
N THR A 80 -2.65 -7.44 -6.56
CA THR A 80 -1.25 -7.33 -7.02
C THR A 80 -0.23 -7.48 -5.89
N GLY A 81 -0.71 -7.62 -4.65
CA GLY A 81 0.11 -7.66 -3.46
C GLY A 81 0.25 -9.03 -2.82
N GLU A 82 1.22 -9.12 -1.90
CA GLU A 82 1.39 -10.29 -1.04
C GLU A 82 0.13 -10.43 -0.14
N PRO A 83 -0.39 -11.66 0.09
CA PRO A 83 -1.57 -11.86 0.92
C PRO A 83 -1.39 -11.25 2.31
N LEU A 84 -2.41 -10.56 2.80
CA LEU A 84 -2.39 -10.00 4.15
C LEU A 84 -2.27 -11.12 5.18
N ARG A 85 -1.29 -10.98 6.05
CA ARG A 85 -1.14 -11.79 7.24
C ARG A 85 -0.86 -10.85 8.40
N TRP A 86 -0.98 -11.35 9.61
CA TRP A 86 -0.39 -10.68 10.75
C TRP A 86 1.10 -11.08 10.83
N ARG A 87 2.02 -10.12 10.91
CA ARG A 87 3.46 -10.37 11.09
C ARG A 87 4.05 -9.44 12.15
N TRP A 88 5.03 -9.94 12.91
CA TRP A 88 5.80 -9.18 13.89
C TRP A 88 7.31 -9.34 13.65
N GLY A 89 7.73 -9.22 12.39
CA GLY A 89 9.12 -9.44 11.99
C GLY A 89 9.29 -10.48 10.89
N ARG A 90 10.51 -10.57 10.36
CA ARG A 90 10.86 -11.62 9.39
C ARG A 90 10.90 -12.95 10.12
N LYS A 91 10.38 -14.02 9.51
CA LYS A 91 10.58 -15.35 10.07
C LYS A 91 12.08 -15.62 10.10
N ASN A 92 12.60 -15.87 11.28
CA ASN A 92 13.99 -16.26 11.52
C ASN A 92 14.19 -17.58 10.76
N THR A 93 14.88 -17.56 9.62
CA THR A 93 15.23 -18.80 8.90
C THR A 93 16.47 -19.48 9.50
N ASN A 94 16.86 -19.11 10.73
CA ASN A 94 17.93 -19.75 11.46
C ASN A 94 17.31 -20.66 12.54
N GLY A 95 17.17 -21.94 12.21
CA GLY A 95 16.94 -23.01 13.19
C GLY A 95 15.88 -24.03 12.79
N LYS A 96 16.36 -25.10 12.11
CA LYS A 96 15.67 -26.34 11.68
C LYS A 96 15.00 -26.30 10.31
#